data_AF-A0A2P4YSB8-F1
#
_entry.id   AF-A0A2P4YSB8-F1
#
_cell.length_a   1.000
_cell.length_b   1.000
_cell.length_c   1.000
_cell.angle_alpha   90.00
_cell.angle_beta   90.00
_cell.angle_gamma   90.00
#
_symmetry.space_group_name_H-M   'P 1'
#
loop_
_entity.id
_entity.type
_entity.pdbx_description
1 polymer ?
#
loop_
_entity_poly.entity_id
_entity_poly.type
_entity_poly.pdbx_seq_one_letter_code
_entity_poly.pdbx_strand_id
1 'polypeptide(L)'
;MTAADVEKKSKKKKLKAETDGKDLIAPESHTPALDTSKWPLLLKNYHQLNVRTGHYTPIACSSSPLKRNLSDYVRYGVINLDKPANPCSHE
;
A
#
# COMPACT_ATOMS: atom_id res chain seq x y z
N MET A 1 2.07 -19.78 66.10
CA MET A 1 1.00 -18.79 65.93
C MET A 1 1.53 -17.47 66.47
N THR A 2 1.80 -16.39 65.74
CA THR A 2 1.56 -15.95 64.35
C THR A 2 2.50 -14.78 64.02
N ALA A 3 3.06 -14.79 62.80
CA ALA A 3 3.46 -13.70 61.87
C ALA A 3 3.72 -12.28 62.43
N ALA A 4 4.92 -11.68 62.33
CA ALA A 4 5.76 -11.31 61.17
C ALA A 4 5.73 -9.78 60.91
N ASP A 5 6.93 -9.19 61.02
CA ASP A 5 7.34 -7.79 60.90
C ASP A 5 6.97 -7.09 59.58
N VAL A 6 6.57 -5.81 59.66
CA VAL A 6 6.62 -4.87 58.53
C VAL A 6 7.17 -3.52 59.00
N GLU A 7 8.43 -3.30 58.66
CA GLU A 7 9.22 -2.08 58.90
C GLU A 7 8.77 -0.85 58.07
N LYS A 8 8.92 0.31 58.72
CA LYS A 8 9.38 1.62 58.20
C LYS A 8 8.71 2.20 56.95
N LYS A 9 7.72 3.05 57.22
CA LYS A 9 7.05 3.97 56.27
C LYS A 9 7.89 5.24 56.05
N SER A 10 8.85 5.19 55.13
CA SER A 10 9.60 6.36 54.66
C SER A 10 8.83 7.11 53.57
N LYS A 11 8.53 8.37 53.87
CA LYS A 11 7.72 9.33 53.11
C LYS A 11 8.43 9.75 51.80
N LYS A 12 7.98 9.25 50.64
CA LYS A 12 8.38 9.77 49.31
C LYS A 12 7.14 10.27 48.54
N LYS A 13 7.16 11.58 48.29
CA LYS A 13 6.13 12.42 47.67
C LYS A 13 5.89 11.99 46.22
N LYS A 14 4.69 11.48 45.90
CA LYS A 14 4.24 11.10 44.55
C LYS A 14 3.69 12.35 43.85
N LEU A 15 4.39 12.86 42.85
CA LEU A 15 3.87 13.86 41.91
C LEU A 15 2.80 13.18 41.06
N LYS A 16 1.56 13.68 41.13
CA LYS A 16 0.47 13.30 40.23
C LYS A 16 0.59 14.14 38.97
N ALA A 17 0.78 13.49 37.83
CA ALA A 17 0.49 14.05 36.52
C ALA A 17 -0.59 13.14 35.90
N GLU A 18 -1.84 13.58 36.03
CA GLU A 18 -2.97 13.07 35.26
C GLU A 18 -3.36 14.20 34.31
N THR A 19 -3.28 13.94 33.01
CA THR A 19 -4.41 14.03 32.06
C THR A 19 -3.93 13.54 30.68
N ASP A 20 -4.24 12.26 30.42
CA ASP A 20 -4.80 11.73 29.18
C ASP A 20 -4.15 12.12 27.84
N GLY A 21 -3.06 11.42 27.50
CA GLY A 21 -2.62 11.23 26.10
C GLY A 21 -3.58 10.32 25.32
N LYS A 22 -4.86 10.67 25.25
CA LYS A 22 -5.92 9.92 24.55
C LYS A 22 -6.27 10.46 23.15
N ASP A 23 -5.48 11.41 22.63
CA ASP A 23 -5.62 11.91 21.26
C ASP A 23 -4.39 11.58 20.38
N LEU A 24 -3.55 10.64 20.82
CA LEU A 24 -2.49 10.10 19.97
C LEU A 24 -3.09 9.00 19.11
N ILE A 25 -3.26 9.29 17.82
CA ILE A 25 -3.56 8.27 16.81
C ILE A 25 -2.44 7.23 16.92
N ALA A 26 -2.77 6.06 17.49
CA ALA A 26 -1.84 4.95 17.53
C ALA A 26 -1.52 4.56 16.08
N PRO A 27 -0.25 4.31 15.74
CA PRO A 27 0.10 3.86 14.40
C PRO A 27 -0.65 2.55 14.13
N GLU A 28 -1.56 2.57 13.15
CA GLU A 28 -2.25 1.39 12.71
C GLU A 28 -1.21 0.40 12.16
N SER A 29 -1.02 -0.72 12.85
CA SER A 29 -0.14 -1.81 12.38
C SER A 29 -0.71 -2.53 11.15
N HIS A 30 -1.96 -2.23 10.79
CA HIS A 30 -2.70 -2.90 9.74
C HIS A 30 -2.83 -1.96 8.54
N THR A 31 -1.96 -2.14 7.55
CA THR A 31 -2.17 -1.51 6.25
C THR A 31 -3.43 -2.11 5.62
N PRO A 32 -4.43 -1.29 5.22
CA PRO A 32 -5.60 -1.81 4.54
C PRO A 32 -5.14 -2.58 3.30
N ALA A 33 -5.72 -3.76 3.08
CA ALA A 33 -5.45 -4.54 1.88
C ALA A 33 -5.79 -3.67 0.66
N LEU A 34 -4.78 -3.33 -0.13
CA LEU A 34 -4.95 -2.49 -1.30
C LEU A 34 -5.79 -3.25 -2.33
N ASP A 35 -7.06 -2.87 -2.48
CA ASP A 35 -7.91 -3.44 -3.52
C ASP A 35 -7.45 -2.97 -4.91
N THR A 36 -6.69 -3.82 -5.57
CA THR A 36 -6.15 -3.59 -6.92
C THR A 36 -6.99 -4.28 -8.00
N SER A 37 -8.20 -4.72 -7.68
CA SER A 37 -9.08 -5.45 -8.61
C SER A 37 -9.55 -4.58 -9.79
N LYS A 38 -9.64 -3.27 -9.56
CA LYS A 38 -10.07 -2.27 -10.56
C LYS A 38 -8.90 -1.69 -11.36
N TRP A 39 -7.66 -2.08 -11.08
CA TRP A 39 -6.50 -1.55 -11.78
C TRP A 39 -6.46 -2.10 -13.22
N PRO A 40 -6.04 -1.26 -14.20
CA PRO A 40 -6.15 -1.61 -15.61
C PRO A 40 -5.05 -2.58 -16.06
N LEU A 41 -5.37 -3.37 -17.08
CA LEU A 41 -4.42 -4.22 -17.82
C LEU A 41 -3.64 -5.15 -16.89
N LEU A 42 -2.31 -5.16 -17.03
CA LEU A 42 -1.38 -6.03 -16.30
C LEU A 42 -1.31 -5.74 -14.80
N LEU A 43 -1.82 -4.59 -14.35
CA LEU A 43 -1.81 -4.21 -12.94
C LEU A 43 -3.06 -4.68 -12.19
N LYS A 44 -4.00 -5.35 -12.87
CA LYS A 44 -5.17 -5.95 -12.25
C LYS A 44 -4.74 -7.03 -11.24
N ASN A 45 -5.31 -7.00 -10.05
CA ASN A 45 -5.04 -7.95 -8.97
C ASN A 45 -3.57 -7.98 -8.52
N TYR A 46 -2.86 -6.86 -8.61
CA TYR A 46 -1.47 -6.73 -8.18
C TYR A 46 -1.20 -7.23 -6.75
N HIS A 47 -2.19 -7.12 -5.86
CA HIS A 47 -2.13 -7.63 -4.48
C HIS A 47 -1.93 -9.16 -4.36
N GLN A 48 -2.22 -9.93 -5.41
CA GLN A 48 -2.06 -11.40 -5.43
C GLN A 48 -0.62 -11.83 -5.76
N LEU A 49 0.26 -10.89 -6.12
CA LEU A 49 1.64 -11.19 -6.45
C LEU A 49 2.47 -11.44 -5.19
N ASN A 50 3.39 -12.41 -5.28
CA ASN A 50 4.35 -12.68 -4.20
C ASN A 50 5.31 -11.48 -4.04
N VAL A 51 5.42 -10.95 -2.82
CA VAL A 51 6.29 -9.82 -2.51
C VAL A 51 7.67 -10.32 -2.08
N ARG A 52 8.71 -9.91 -2.82
CA ARG A 52 10.11 -10.20 -2.46
C ARG A 52 10.72 -9.15 -1.52
N THR A 53 10.43 -7.86 -1.75
CA THR A 53 10.92 -6.72 -0.97
C THR A 53 9.86 -5.61 -0.95
N GLY A 54 9.62 -4.99 0.21
CA GLY A 54 8.64 -3.89 0.36
C GLY A 54 9.22 -2.48 0.16
N HIS A 55 10.49 -2.37 -0.24
CA HIS A 55 11.23 -1.10 -0.30
C HIS A 55 11.95 -0.97 -1.64
N TYR A 56 11.70 0.15 -2.32
CA TYR A 56 12.43 0.61 -3.50
C TYR A 56 12.24 2.12 -3.64
N THR A 57 13.14 2.81 -4.35
CA THR A 57 12.99 4.24 -4.66
C THR A 57 12.36 4.39 -6.03
N PRO A 58 11.11 4.86 -6.16
CA PRO A 58 10.48 5.06 -7.45
C PRO A 58 11.22 6.13 -8.24
N ILE A 59 11.59 5.81 -9.48
CA ILE A 59 12.21 6.76 -10.41
C ILE A 59 11.09 7.29 -11.33
N ALA A 60 11.02 8.61 -11.50
CA ALA A 60 10.01 9.29 -12.32
C ALA A 60 10.29 9.17 -13.84
N CYS A 61 10.59 7.96 -14.31
CA CYS A 61 10.85 7.66 -15.71
C CYS A 61 9.73 6.76 -16.27
N SER A 62 9.37 6.96 -17.53
CA SER A 62 8.30 6.25 -18.25
C SER A 62 6.86 6.59 -17.80
N SER A 63 5.88 5.92 -18.39
CA SER A 63 4.46 6.13 -18.12
C SER A 63 3.69 4.81 -18.16
N SER A 64 2.59 4.74 -17.40
CA SER A 64 1.68 3.60 -17.45
C SER A 64 0.99 3.51 -18.81
N PRO A 65 0.52 2.32 -19.25
CA PRO A 65 0.03 2.14 -20.61
C PRO A 65 -1.06 3.12 -21.07
N LEU A 66 -1.96 3.51 -20.16
CA LEU A 66 -3.05 4.45 -20.44
C LEU A 66 -2.65 5.93 -20.35
N LYS A 67 -1.44 6.23 -19.88
CA LYS A 67 -0.92 7.61 -19.70
C LYS A 67 0.27 7.91 -20.60
N ARG A 68 0.53 7.10 -21.63
CA ARG A 68 1.59 7.35 -22.61
C ARG A 68 1.27 8.57 -23.47
N ASN A 69 2.32 9.22 -23.99
CA ASN A 69 2.14 10.20 -25.07
C ASN A 69 1.49 9.52 -26.29
N LEU A 70 0.86 10.32 -27.16
CA LEU A 70 0.13 9.76 -28.30
C LEU A 70 1.05 9.00 -29.27
N SER A 71 2.27 9.51 -29.49
CA SER A 71 3.25 8.89 -30.39
C SER A 71 3.65 7.49 -29.93
N ASP A 72 3.98 7.30 -28.66
CA ASP A 72 4.39 5.99 -28.15
C ASP A 72 3.18 5.08 -27.95
N TYR A 73 2.00 5.64 -27.64
CA TYR A 73 0.76 4.88 -27.56
C TYR A 73 0.41 4.20 -28.90
N VAL A 74 0.55 4.92 -30.03
CA VAL A 74 0.33 4.35 -31.37
C VAL A 74 1.45 3.38 -31.74
N ARG A 75 2.71 3.74 -31.47
CA ARG A 75 3.88 2.91 -31.81
C ARG A 75 3.85 1.53 -31.14
N TYR A 76 3.38 1.45 -29.90
CA TYR A 76 3.27 0.21 -29.13
C TYR A 76 1.81 -0.27 -28.98
N GLY A 77 0.91 0.23 -29.83
CA GLY A 77 -0.52 -0.08 -29.80
C GLY A 77 -0.85 -1.41 -30.48
N VAL A 78 -2.02 -1.96 -30.13
CA VAL A 78 -2.62 -3.11 -30.81
C VAL A 78 -4.03 -2.73 -31.21
N ILE A 79 -4.45 -3.09 -32.42
CA ILE A 79 -5.79 -2.78 -32.92
C ILE A 79 -6.61 -4.08 -32.95
N ASN A 80 -7.75 -4.06 -32.27
CA ASN A 80 -8.76 -5.11 -32.39
C ASN A 80 -9.60 -4.83 -33.65
N LEU A 81 -9.10 -5.26 -34.81
CA LEU A 81 -9.78 -5.08 -36.10
C LEU A 81 -10.72 -6.24 -36.38
N ASP A 82 -11.96 -5.91 -36.73
CA ASP A 82 -12.86 -6.86 -37.36
C ASP A 82 -12.66 -6.79 -38.88
N LYS A 83 -12.10 -7.86 -39.45
CA LYS A 83 -11.62 -7.86 -40.83
C LYS A 83 -12.81 -7.89 -41.81
N PRO A 84 -12.90 -6.96 -42.78
CA PRO A 84 -13.94 -7.02 -43.80
C PRO A 84 -13.71 -8.19 -44.78
N ALA A 85 -14.78 -8.61 -45.45
CA ALA A 85 -14.73 -9.61 -46.49
C ALA A 85 -13.91 -9.12 -47.70
N ASN A 86 -13.11 -10.01 -48.29
CA ASN A 86 -12.32 -9.87 -49.53
C ASN A 86 -10.84 -9.43 -49.44
N PRO A 87 -10.44 -8.27 -48.90
CA PRO A 87 -9.02 -7.88 -48.94
C PRO A 87 -8.19 -8.88 -48.16
N CYS A 88 -6.96 -9.14 -48.60
CA CYS A 88 -6.06 -10.01 -47.84
C CYS A 88 -5.56 -9.27 -46.58
N SER A 89 -5.12 -9.98 -45.54
CA SER A 89 -4.73 -9.32 -44.26
C SER A 89 -3.49 -8.43 -44.34
N HIS A 90 -2.71 -8.53 -45.43
CA HIS A 90 -1.56 -7.64 -45.67
C HIS A 90 -1.94 -6.35 -46.40
N GLU A 91 -3.08 -6.35 -47.10
CA GLU A 91 -3.66 -5.16 -47.76
C GLU A 91 -4.37 -4.26 -46.73
#